data_AF-A0A7C7W6J9-F1
#
_entry.id   AF-A0A7C7W6J9-F1
#
_cell.length_a   1.000
_cell.length_b   1.000
_cell.length_c   1.000
_cell.angle_alpha   90.00
_cell.angle_beta   90.00
_cell.angle_gamma   90.00
#
_symmetry.space_group_name_H-M   'P 1'
#
loop_
_entity.id
_entity.type
_entity.pdbx_description
1 polymer ?
#
loop_
_entity_poly.entity_id
_entity_poly.type
_entity_poly.pdbx_seq_one_letter_code
_entity_poly.pdbx_strand_id
1 'polypeptide(L)'
;MSVPASLSYIGLIAEKSKALKKFRNRYAYIMSSKGISSLTIKEGAKKVNNEIMLVEGGLKKLLKVIMHNIEELEKTIRLLETQLARIEIDYVAGELNEEKYLRDKDVITSSINILKERLESIRDVIEEKTPELIREYERILQKATVESILEELPENRAFYFYVDYGKYTGKYAKSLEEFSKMLDTLDARSIRFHLKRRDFQKWIKDLGDTELSKILDEIEIDKLTDIELMEEVSRKAKARVKTLKEMLKKR
;
A
#
# COMPACT_ATOMS: atom_id res chain seq x y z
N MET A 1 6.00 -11.28 -22.52
CA MET A 1 7.41 -11.43 -22.09
C MET A 1 7.51 -12.64 -21.17
N SER A 2 8.55 -13.46 -21.28
CA SER A 2 8.80 -14.55 -20.32
C SER A 2 9.26 -14.01 -18.97
N VAL A 3 9.03 -14.75 -17.88
CA VAL A 3 9.46 -14.35 -16.53
C VAL A 3 10.97 -14.07 -16.47
N PRO A 4 11.87 -14.91 -17.01
CA PRO A 4 13.31 -14.63 -17.03
C PRO A 4 13.65 -13.30 -17.72
N ALA A 5 13.00 -12.99 -18.85
CA ALA A 5 13.22 -11.73 -19.56
C ALA A 5 12.75 -10.51 -18.74
N SER A 6 11.63 -10.64 -18.01
CA SER A 6 11.14 -9.58 -17.13
C SER A 6 12.07 -9.31 -15.93
N LEU A 7 12.66 -10.37 -15.36
CA LEU A 7 13.60 -10.29 -14.25
C LEU A 7 14.92 -9.60 -14.66
N SER A 8 15.51 -9.98 -15.80
CA SER A 8 16.68 -9.29 -16.34
C SER A 8 16.40 -7.82 -16.66
N TYR A 9 15.20 -7.53 -17.16
CA TYR A 9 14.77 -6.17 -17.48
C TYR A 9 14.58 -5.31 -16.22
N ILE A 10 14.05 -5.87 -15.12
CA ILE A 10 14.01 -5.17 -13.83
C ILE A 10 15.42 -4.78 -13.39
N GLY A 11 16.36 -5.74 -13.38
CA GLY A 11 17.73 -5.48 -12.94
C GLY A 11 18.37 -4.33 -13.74
N LEU A 12 18.18 -4.33 -15.06
CA LEU A 12 18.67 -3.26 -15.93
C LEU A 12 18.03 -1.90 -15.60
N ILE A 13 16.71 -1.85 -15.40
CA ILE A 13 15.99 -0.61 -15.06
C ILE A 13 16.41 -0.10 -13.68
N ALA A 14 16.56 -1.00 -12.70
CA ALA A 14 16.98 -0.68 -11.34
C ALA A 14 18.37 -0.01 -11.34
N GLU A 15 19.33 -0.61 -12.04
CA GLU A 15 20.68 -0.05 -12.18
C GLU A 15 20.68 1.29 -12.92
N LYS A 16 19.87 1.42 -13.98
CA LYS A 16 19.69 2.71 -14.68
C LYS A 16 19.13 3.79 -13.76
N SER A 17 18.11 3.48 -12.95
CA SER A 17 17.52 4.41 -11.98
C SER A 17 18.57 4.85 -10.94
N LYS A 18 19.33 3.90 -10.39
CA LYS A 18 20.43 4.15 -9.45
C LYS A 18 21.50 5.06 -10.04
N ALA A 19 21.91 4.80 -11.29
CA ALA A 19 22.88 5.64 -11.99
C ALA A 19 22.36 7.06 -12.22
N LEU A 20 21.10 7.23 -12.64
CA LEU A 20 20.48 8.54 -12.83
C LEU A 20 20.36 9.34 -11.52
N LYS A 21 19.99 8.69 -10.41
CA LYS A 21 19.98 9.33 -9.07
C LYS A 21 21.38 9.78 -8.65
N LYS A 22 22.40 8.93 -8.87
CA LYS A 22 23.81 9.27 -8.57
C LYS A 22 24.33 10.41 -9.46
N PHE A 23 23.89 10.46 -10.71
CA PHE A 23 24.20 11.57 -11.63
C PHE A 23 23.54 12.86 -11.14
N ARG A 24 22.22 12.84 -10.87
CA ARG A 24 21.46 13.97 -10.34
C ARG A 24 22.12 14.59 -9.10
N ASN A 25 22.52 13.75 -8.13
CA ASN A 25 23.13 14.24 -6.89
C ASN A 25 24.47 14.97 -7.12
N ARG A 26 25.22 14.58 -8.15
CA ARG A 26 26.52 15.20 -8.51
C ARG A 26 26.38 16.37 -9.48
N TYR A 27 25.27 16.44 -10.21
CA TYR A 27 25.03 17.40 -11.29
C TYR A 27 25.18 18.86 -10.81
N ALA A 28 24.51 19.25 -9.73
CA ALA A 28 24.54 20.62 -9.24
C ALA A 28 25.94 21.09 -8.82
N TYR A 29 26.70 20.21 -8.15
CA TYR A 29 28.08 20.49 -7.73
C TYR A 29 29.01 20.68 -8.93
N ILE A 30 28.99 19.74 -9.89
CA ILE A 30 29.88 19.77 -11.07
C ILE A 30 29.59 20.96 -11.98
N MET A 31 28.32 21.33 -12.15
CA MET A 31 27.98 22.46 -13.03
C MET A 31 28.30 23.80 -12.37
N SER A 32 28.12 23.91 -11.05
CA SER A 32 28.51 25.10 -10.30
C SER A 32 30.03 25.32 -10.33
N SER A 33 30.84 24.27 -10.17
CA SER A 33 32.31 24.37 -10.25
C SER A 33 32.82 24.74 -11.64
N LYS A 34 31.99 24.61 -12.68
CA LYS A 34 32.30 24.98 -14.08
C LYS A 34 31.79 26.38 -14.45
N GLY A 35 31.31 27.16 -13.49
CA GLY A 35 30.82 28.53 -13.73
C GLY A 35 29.50 28.60 -14.51
N ILE A 36 28.72 27.51 -14.56
CA ILE A 36 27.43 27.50 -15.24
C ILE A 36 26.37 28.25 -14.42
N SER A 37 25.51 29.00 -15.09
CA SER A 37 24.44 29.77 -14.45
C SER A 37 23.48 28.88 -13.64
N SER A 38 23.02 29.40 -12.50
CA SER A 38 22.03 28.73 -11.64
C SER A 38 20.75 28.33 -12.40
N LEU A 39 20.29 29.16 -13.34
CA LEU A 39 19.11 28.89 -14.16
C LEU A 39 19.31 27.65 -15.04
N THR A 40 20.45 27.57 -15.75
CA THR A 40 20.81 26.43 -16.60
C THR A 40 20.95 25.14 -15.78
N ILE A 41 21.52 25.22 -14.58
CA ILE A 41 21.62 24.09 -13.66
C ILE A 41 20.22 23.61 -13.25
N LYS A 42 19.30 24.52 -12.94
CA LYS A 42 17.93 24.19 -12.54
C LYS A 42 17.17 23.51 -13.68
N GLU A 43 17.30 24.01 -14.91
CA GLU A 43 16.65 23.41 -16.08
C GLU A 43 17.19 22.01 -16.39
N GLY A 44 18.51 21.81 -16.33
CA GLY A 44 19.11 20.50 -16.51
C GLY A 44 18.69 19.50 -15.42
N ALA A 45 18.66 19.94 -14.16
CA ALA A 45 18.18 19.12 -13.05
C ALA A 45 16.71 18.71 -13.23
N LYS A 46 15.86 19.60 -13.75
CA LYS A 46 14.46 19.28 -14.07
C LYS A 46 14.35 18.17 -15.12
N LYS A 47 15.16 18.22 -16.19
CA LYS A 47 15.19 17.17 -17.22
C LYS A 47 15.61 15.82 -16.63
N VAL A 48 16.68 15.79 -15.82
CA VAL A 48 17.13 14.56 -15.15
C VAL A 48 16.06 14.00 -14.20
N ASN A 49 15.36 14.86 -13.47
CA ASN A 49 14.25 14.42 -12.60
C ASN A 49 13.09 13.81 -13.38
N ASN A 50 12.74 14.37 -14.54
CA ASN A 50 11.70 13.80 -15.40
C ASN A 50 12.09 12.40 -15.90
N GLU A 51 13.35 12.21 -16.30
CA GLU A 51 13.85 10.89 -16.70
C GLU A 51 13.81 9.87 -15.55
N ILE A 52 14.22 10.28 -14.35
CA ILE A 52 14.10 9.44 -13.14
C ILE A 52 12.64 9.04 -12.93
N MET A 53 11.70 9.99 -13.01
CA MET A 53 10.27 9.75 -12.82
C MET A 53 9.71 8.75 -13.86
N LEU A 54 10.11 8.86 -15.13
CA LEU A 54 9.69 7.92 -16.17
C LEU A 54 10.21 6.50 -15.92
N VAL A 55 11.49 6.38 -15.57
CA VAL A 55 12.14 5.09 -15.28
C VAL A 55 11.50 4.42 -14.06
N GLU A 56 11.25 5.17 -12.98
CA GLU A 56 10.57 4.69 -11.78
C GLU A 56 9.11 4.31 -12.05
N GLY A 57 8.40 5.08 -12.88
CA GLY A 57 7.04 4.77 -13.28
C GLY A 57 6.92 3.46 -14.08
N GLY A 58 7.84 3.22 -15.02
CA GLY A 58 7.89 1.97 -15.80
C GLY A 58 8.19 0.75 -14.92
N LEU A 59 9.14 0.90 -14.01
CA LEU A 59 9.48 -0.11 -13.03
C LEU A 59 8.33 -0.46 -12.09
N LYS A 60 7.59 0.55 -11.59
CA LYS A 60 6.39 0.34 -10.77
C LYS A 60 5.35 -0.51 -11.50
N LYS A 61 5.14 -0.29 -12.80
CA LYS A 61 4.23 -1.11 -13.61
C LYS A 61 4.73 -2.56 -13.71
N LEU A 62 6.03 -2.75 -13.90
CA LEU A 62 6.64 -4.08 -14.02
C LEU A 62 6.58 -4.87 -12.70
N LEU A 63 6.85 -4.22 -11.57
CA LEU A 63 6.72 -4.83 -10.24
C LEU A 63 5.29 -5.32 -9.98
N LYS A 64 4.26 -4.52 -10.35
CA LYS A 64 2.86 -4.94 -10.23
C LYS A 64 2.56 -6.22 -11.03
N VAL A 65 3.06 -6.32 -12.26
CA VAL A 65 2.87 -7.51 -13.10
C VAL A 65 3.53 -8.73 -12.45
N ILE A 66 4.72 -8.57 -11.86
CA ILE A 66 5.44 -9.67 -11.24
C ILE A 66 4.80 -10.10 -9.92
N MET A 67 4.33 -9.17 -9.09
CA MET A 67 3.55 -9.48 -7.90
C MET A 67 2.31 -10.29 -8.25
N HIS A 68 1.57 -9.89 -9.28
CA HIS A 68 0.41 -10.63 -9.75
C HIS A 68 0.79 -12.06 -10.22
N ASN A 69 1.89 -12.20 -10.96
CA ASN A 69 2.36 -13.52 -11.38
C ASN A 69 2.76 -14.41 -10.20
N ILE A 70 3.37 -13.84 -9.15
CA ILE A 70 3.67 -14.56 -7.89
C ILE A 70 2.38 -15.08 -7.26
N GLU A 71 1.36 -14.23 -7.12
CA GLU A 71 0.06 -14.62 -6.56
C GLU A 71 -0.57 -15.78 -7.33
N GLU A 72 -0.52 -15.73 -8.66
CA GLU A 72 -1.06 -16.80 -9.52
C GLU A 72 -0.26 -18.11 -9.41
N LEU A 73 1.08 -18.04 -9.31
CA LEU A 73 1.93 -19.21 -9.06
C LEU A 73 1.59 -19.85 -7.71
N GLU A 74 1.45 -19.05 -6.66
CA GLU A 74 1.10 -19.54 -5.32
C GLU A 74 -0.30 -20.17 -5.29
N LYS A 75 -1.29 -19.59 -5.99
CA LYS A 75 -2.61 -20.19 -6.15
C LYS A 75 -2.53 -21.55 -6.84
N THR A 76 -1.71 -21.65 -7.88
CA THR A 76 -1.52 -22.91 -8.63
C THR A 76 -0.87 -23.98 -7.76
N ILE A 77 0.16 -23.63 -6.98
CA ILE A 77 0.81 -24.54 -6.02
C ILE A 77 -0.21 -25.07 -5.01
N ARG A 78 -1.01 -24.19 -4.39
CA ARG A 78 -2.05 -24.60 -3.43
C ARG A 78 -3.09 -25.54 -4.03
N LEU A 79 -3.47 -25.32 -5.29
CA LEU A 79 -4.40 -26.20 -6.00
C LEU A 79 -3.79 -27.60 -6.19
N LEU A 80 -2.53 -27.68 -6.61
CA LEU A 80 -1.81 -28.95 -6.77
C LEU A 80 -1.62 -29.67 -5.43
N GLU A 81 -1.30 -28.95 -4.35
CA GLU A 81 -1.22 -29.50 -2.99
C GLU A 81 -2.57 -30.08 -2.53
N THR A 82 -3.67 -29.42 -2.88
CA THR A 82 -5.03 -29.92 -2.61
C THR A 82 -5.33 -31.17 -3.43
N GLN A 83 -4.93 -31.21 -4.71
CA GLN A 83 -5.08 -32.40 -5.56
C GLN A 83 -4.25 -33.57 -5.05
N LEU A 84 -3.03 -33.31 -4.56
CA LEU A 84 -2.18 -34.32 -3.94
C LEU A 84 -2.85 -34.94 -2.71
N ALA A 85 -3.37 -34.10 -1.81
CA ALA A 85 -4.09 -34.57 -0.63
C ALA A 85 -5.32 -35.42 -1.01
N ARG A 86 -6.03 -35.05 -2.09
CA ARG A 86 -7.16 -35.82 -2.59
C ARG A 86 -6.75 -37.21 -3.09
N ILE A 87 -5.71 -37.33 -3.91
CA ILE A 87 -5.29 -38.65 -4.42
C ILE A 87 -4.76 -39.55 -3.31
N GLU A 88 -4.18 -38.97 -2.25
CA GLU A 88 -3.77 -39.71 -1.05
C GLU A 88 -4.98 -40.28 -0.30
N ILE A 89 -6.06 -39.50 -0.17
CA ILE A 89 -7.32 -39.97 0.41
C ILE A 89 -7.95 -41.06 -0.44
N ASP A 90 -8.07 -40.87 -1.76
CA ASP A 90 -8.69 -41.84 -2.67
C ASP A 90 -7.91 -43.17 -2.68
N TYR A 91 -6.58 -43.13 -2.57
CA TYR A 91 -5.75 -44.34 -2.43
C TYR A 91 -5.98 -45.05 -1.10
N VAL A 92 -6.00 -44.33 0.02
CA VAL A 92 -6.27 -44.91 1.35
C VAL A 92 -7.68 -45.50 1.45
N ALA A 93 -8.65 -44.89 0.77
CA ALA A 93 -10.02 -45.40 0.66
C ALA A 93 -10.15 -46.64 -0.25
N GLY A 94 -9.09 -47.02 -0.98
CA GLY A 94 -9.08 -48.12 -1.94
C GLY A 94 -9.79 -47.79 -3.27
N GLU A 95 -10.11 -46.51 -3.51
CA GLU A 95 -10.74 -46.04 -4.74
C GLU A 95 -9.73 -45.85 -5.89
N LEU A 96 -8.44 -45.77 -5.55
CA LEU A 96 -7.33 -45.61 -6.48
C LEU A 96 -6.35 -46.79 -6.37
N ASN A 97 -5.94 -47.36 -7.51
CA ASN A 97 -4.92 -48.41 -7.52
C ASN A 97 -3.51 -47.83 -7.33
N GLU A 98 -2.59 -48.68 -6.87
CA GLU A 98 -1.22 -48.27 -6.52
C GLU A 98 -0.44 -47.70 -7.71
N GLU A 99 -0.54 -48.30 -8.89
CA GLU A 99 0.16 -47.84 -10.10
C GLU A 99 -0.25 -46.41 -10.48
N LYS A 100 -1.55 -46.13 -10.50
CA LYS A 100 -2.09 -44.80 -10.81
C LYS A 100 -1.78 -43.80 -9.70
N TYR A 101 -1.87 -44.21 -8.43
CA TYR A 101 -1.50 -43.37 -7.29
C TYR A 101 -0.04 -42.91 -7.39
N LEU A 102 0.90 -43.83 -7.62
CA LEU A 102 2.32 -43.51 -7.72
C LEU A 102 2.60 -42.57 -8.89
N ARG A 103 1.99 -42.84 -10.05
CA ARG A 103 2.12 -41.98 -11.23
C ARG A 103 1.58 -40.56 -10.98
N ASP A 104 0.37 -40.44 -10.47
CA ASP A 104 -0.27 -39.13 -10.26
C ASP A 104 0.44 -38.34 -9.15
N LYS A 105 0.89 -39.03 -8.08
CA LYS A 105 1.71 -38.45 -7.01
C LYS A 105 3.03 -37.90 -7.53
N ASP A 106 3.75 -38.68 -8.33
CA ASP A 106 5.04 -38.28 -8.87
C ASP A 106 4.92 -37.04 -9.77
N VAL A 107 3.92 -37.03 -10.66
CA VAL A 107 3.64 -35.90 -11.56
C VAL A 107 3.28 -34.64 -10.78
N ILE A 108 2.37 -34.73 -9.80
CA ILE A 108 1.92 -33.58 -9.02
C ILE A 108 3.07 -33.05 -8.15
N THR A 109 3.81 -33.93 -7.47
CA THR A 109 4.94 -33.55 -6.63
C THR A 109 6.04 -32.86 -7.44
N SER A 110 6.40 -33.43 -8.60
CA SER A 110 7.38 -32.82 -9.52
C SER A 110 6.92 -31.44 -10.00
N SER A 111 5.64 -31.30 -10.35
CA SER A 111 5.05 -30.03 -10.77
C SER A 111 5.10 -28.97 -9.66
N ILE A 112 4.75 -29.35 -8.42
CA ILE A 112 4.84 -28.47 -7.24
C ILE A 112 6.28 -27.99 -7.04
N ASN A 113 7.26 -28.90 -7.11
CA ASN A 113 8.67 -28.55 -6.90
C ASN A 113 9.17 -27.57 -7.95
N ILE A 114 8.88 -27.80 -9.24
CA ILE A 114 9.25 -26.89 -10.33
C ILE A 114 8.65 -25.49 -10.11
N LEU A 115 7.38 -25.42 -9.68
CA LEU A 115 6.73 -24.14 -9.41
C LEU A 115 7.30 -23.42 -8.19
N LYS A 116 7.67 -24.17 -7.14
CA LYS A 116 8.34 -23.62 -5.94
C LYS A 116 9.73 -23.08 -6.25
N GLU A 117 10.55 -23.84 -6.99
CA GLU A 117 11.87 -23.38 -7.45
C GLU A 117 11.77 -22.10 -8.29
N ARG A 118 10.78 -22.04 -9.18
CA ARG A 118 10.51 -20.83 -9.98
C ARG A 118 10.09 -19.65 -9.10
N LEU A 119 9.26 -19.88 -8.10
CA LEU A 119 8.82 -18.84 -7.18
C LEU A 119 10.00 -18.30 -6.35
N GLU A 120 10.85 -19.19 -5.85
CA GLU A 120 12.06 -18.84 -5.12
C GLU A 120 13.03 -18.03 -5.98
N SER A 121 13.30 -18.46 -7.22
CA SER A 121 14.13 -17.71 -8.16
C SER A 121 13.60 -16.30 -8.45
N ILE A 122 12.28 -16.11 -8.53
CA ILE A 122 11.68 -14.77 -8.69
C ILE A 122 11.92 -13.93 -7.43
N ARG A 123 11.71 -14.50 -6.24
CA ARG A 123 11.91 -13.81 -4.96
C ARG A 123 13.38 -13.42 -4.77
N ASP A 124 14.31 -14.32 -5.06
CA ASP A 124 15.75 -14.06 -4.97
C ASP A 124 16.18 -12.91 -5.87
N VAL A 125 15.72 -12.86 -7.12
CA VAL A 125 16.09 -11.74 -8.01
C VAL A 125 15.51 -10.41 -7.51
N ILE A 126 14.29 -10.44 -6.97
CA ILE A 126 13.68 -9.26 -6.35
C ILE A 126 14.53 -8.81 -5.15
N GLU A 127 14.84 -9.71 -4.22
CA GLU A 127 15.59 -9.42 -2.99
C GLU A 127 17.07 -9.04 -3.25
N GLU A 128 17.76 -9.74 -4.14
CA GLU A 128 19.18 -9.55 -4.44
C GLU A 128 19.42 -8.31 -5.31
N LYS A 129 18.63 -8.13 -6.37
CA LYS A 129 18.91 -7.12 -7.40
C LYS A 129 18.12 -5.83 -7.25
N THR A 130 17.08 -5.85 -6.40
CA THR A 130 16.23 -4.68 -6.20
C THR A 130 15.95 -4.30 -4.73
N PRO A 131 16.83 -4.52 -3.74
CA PRO A 131 16.51 -4.23 -2.35
C PRO A 131 16.31 -2.72 -2.10
N GLU A 132 17.10 -1.85 -2.72
CA GLU A 132 16.87 -0.39 -2.63
C GLU A 132 15.57 0.03 -3.31
N LEU A 133 15.16 -0.73 -4.32
CA LEU A 133 14.04 -0.43 -5.17
C LEU A 133 12.71 -0.87 -4.57
N ILE A 134 12.70 -2.02 -3.90
CA ILE A 134 11.60 -2.49 -3.07
C ILE A 134 11.42 -1.49 -1.93
N ARG A 135 12.50 -1.13 -1.22
CA ARG A 135 12.43 -0.10 -0.17
C ARG A 135 11.95 1.25 -0.70
N GLU A 136 12.41 1.66 -1.89
CA GLU A 136 11.93 2.87 -2.54
C GLU A 136 10.45 2.75 -2.96
N TYR A 137 10.04 1.60 -3.47
CA TYR A 137 8.68 1.31 -3.91
C TYR A 137 7.72 1.26 -2.73
N GLU A 138 8.08 0.58 -1.64
CA GLU A 138 7.38 0.59 -0.36
C GLU A 138 7.26 2.01 0.18
N ARG A 139 8.35 2.80 0.12
CA ARG A 139 8.31 4.22 0.52
C ARG A 139 7.38 5.03 -0.37
N ILE A 140 7.41 4.83 -1.69
CA ILE A 140 6.52 5.51 -2.65
C ILE A 140 5.06 5.10 -2.43
N LEU A 141 4.79 3.81 -2.18
CA LEU A 141 3.45 3.31 -1.88
C LEU A 141 2.95 3.85 -0.55
N GLN A 142 3.77 3.79 0.50
CA GLN A 142 3.45 4.36 1.81
C GLN A 142 3.14 5.85 1.67
N LYS A 143 3.99 6.59 0.95
CA LYS A 143 3.77 8.01 0.66
C LYS A 143 2.45 8.24 -0.09
N ALA A 144 2.20 7.50 -1.16
CA ALA A 144 0.97 7.62 -1.96
C ALA A 144 -0.29 7.26 -1.15
N THR A 145 -0.21 6.25 -0.29
CA THR A 145 -1.31 5.88 0.62
C THR A 145 -1.58 7.01 1.61
N VAL A 146 -0.54 7.59 2.22
CA VAL A 146 -0.68 8.72 3.15
C VAL A 146 -1.24 9.96 2.43
N GLU A 147 -0.78 10.24 1.21
CA GLU A 147 -1.32 11.31 0.36
C GLU A 147 -2.81 11.09 0.08
N SER A 148 -3.20 9.86 -0.27
CA SER A 148 -4.61 9.50 -0.54
C SER A 148 -5.51 9.62 0.71
N ILE A 149 -5.01 9.27 1.90
CA ILE A 149 -5.75 9.43 3.16
C ILE A 149 -6.01 10.91 3.47
N LEU A 150 -5.06 11.78 3.15
CA LEU A 150 -5.12 13.22 3.42
C LEU A 150 -5.76 14.03 2.29
N GLU A 151 -6.13 13.38 1.18
CA GLU A 151 -6.72 14.03 0.02
C GLU A 151 -8.11 14.60 0.33
N GLU A 152 -8.44 15.71 -0.32
CA GLU A 152 -9.80 16.26 -0.29
C GLU A 152 -10.72 15.42 -1.20
N LEU A 153 -11.89 15.05 -0.66
CA LEU A 153 -12.87 14.23 -1.33
C LEU A 153 -13.92 15.09 -2.06
N PRO A 154 -14.53 14.56 -3.13
CA PRO A 154 -15.73 15.15 -3.71
C PRO A 154 -16.90 15.10 -2.71
N GLU A 155 -17.89 15.98 -2.88
CA GLU A 155 -19.02 16.15 -1.95
C GLU A 155 -19.80 14.86 -1.68
N ASN A 156 -20.00 14.03 -2.70
CA ASN A 156 -20.70 12.75 -2.57
C ASN A 156 -19.95 11.70 -1.71
N ARG A 157 -18.70 11.98 -1.32
CA ARG A 157 -17.89 11.14 -0.42
C ARG A 157 -17.53 11.83 0.90
N ALA A 158 -17.93 13.09 1.08
CA ALA A 158 -17.71 13.82 2.33
C ALA A 158 -18.39 13.12 3.51
N PHE A 159 -17.87 13.34 4.72
CA PHE A 159 -18.54 12.93 5.94
C PHE A 159 -19.58 13.98 6.32
N TYR A 160 -20.85 13.58 6.42
CA TYR A 160 -21.95 14.46 6.82
C TYR A 160 -22.30 14.20 8.28
N PHE A 161 -22.30 15.26 9.10
CA PHE A 161 -22.54 15.14 10.53
C PHE A 161 -24.04 15.24 10.86
N TYR A 162 -24.54 14.30 11.65
CA TYR A 162 -25.91 14.18 12.12
C TYR A 162 -25.95 14.06 13.63
N VAL A 163 -26.99 14.61 14.27
CA VAL A 163 -27.24 14.39 15.71
C VAL A 163 -28.21 13.22 15.96
N ASP A 164 -28.91 12.78 14.92
CA ASP A 164 -29.90 11.70 14.93
C ASP A 164 -30.24 11.31 13.48
N TYR A 165 -31.05 10.26 13.30
CA TYR A 165 -31.56 9.86 11.99
C TYR A 165 -32.27 11.02 11.27
N GLY A 166 -31.74 11.37 10.08
CA GLY A 166 -32.27 12.46 9.26
C GLY A 166 -32.04 13.87 9.81
N LYS A 167 -31.43 14.03 10.99
CA LYS A 167 -31.15 15.34 11.61
C LYS A 167 -29.74 15.82 11.27
N TYR A 168 -29.58 16.25 10.02
CA TYR A 168 -28.34 16.82 9.52
C TYR A 168 -27.97 18.11 10.27
N THR A 169 -26.71 18.28 10.63
CA THR A 169 -26.21 19.44 11.38
C THR A 169 -25.89 20.66 10.50
N GLY A 170 -25.97 20.54 9.18
CA GLY A 170 -25.49 21.56 8.25
C GLY A 170 -23.97 21.54 8.04
N LYS A 171 -23.25 20.64 8.71
CA LYS A 171 -21.79 20.54 8.69
C LYS A 171 -21.34 19.26 7.99
N TYR A 172 -20.31 19.34 7.15
CA TYR A 172 -19.66 18.18 6.54
C TYR A 172 -18.15 18.37 6.45
N ALA A 173 -17.38 17.29 6.35
CA ALA A 173 -15.94 17.30 6.14
C ALA A 173 -15.57 16.59 4.84
N LYS A 174 -14.79 17.25 3.98
CA LYS A 174 -14.28 16.68 2.73
C LYS A 174 -12.92 16.00 2.89
N SER A 175 -12.23 16.17 4.01
CA SER A 175 -10.96 15.50 4.25
C SER A 175 -10.84 15.05 5.70
N LEU A 176 -9.90 14.14 5.98
CA LEU A 176 -9.58 13.75 7.35
C LEU A 176 -9.08 14.94 8.18
N GLU A 177 -8.40 15.90 7.53
CA GLU A 177 -7.95 17.13 8.19
C GLU A 177 -9.12 18.03 8.59
N GLU A 178 -10.07 18.29 7.69
CA GLU A 178 -11.28 19.06 8.01
C GLU A 178 -12.08 18.38 9.11
N PHE A 179 -12.29 17.07 8.98
CA PHE A 179 -12.94 16.24 10.00
C PHE A 179 -12.31 16.47 11.37
N SER A 180 -10.97 16.38 11.47
CA SER A 180 -10.25 16.56 12.74
C SER A 180 -10.42 17.96 13.36
N LYS A 181 -10.58 19.01 12.54
CA LYS A 181 -10.79 20.39 13.02
C LYS A 181 -12.24 20.61 13.44
N MET A 182 -13.19 20.02 12.72
CA MET A 182 -14.61 20.22 12.98
C MET A 182 -15.04 19.63 14.33
N LEU A 183 -14.41 18.56 14.78
CA LEU A 183 -14.69 17.91 16.06
C LEU A 183 -14.60 18.86 17.27
N ASP A 184 -13.81 19.93 17.21
CA ASP A 184 -13.71 20.93 18.29
C ASP A 184 -14.98 21.77 18.48
N THR A 185 -15.78 21.88 17.42
CA THR A 185 -16.93 22.80 17.34
C THR A 185 -18.24 22.08 17.04
N LEU A 186 -18.19 20.75 16.96
CA LEU A 186 -19.35 19.91 16.73
C LEU A 186 -20.06 19.66 18.05
N ASP A 187 -21.37 19.51 17.96
CA ASP A 187 -22.18 19.08 19.08
C ASP A 187 -21.77 17.65 19.50
N ALA A 188 -21.47 17.45 20.78
CA ALA A 188 -21.09 16.16 21.32
C ALA A 188 -22.12 15.06 21.03
N ARG A 189 -23.41 15.42 20.91
CA ARG A 189 -24.48 14.49 20.51
C ARG A 189 -24.24 13.90 19.12
N SER A 190 -23.69 14.69 18.19
CA SER A 190 -23.35 14.21 16.84
C SER A 190 -22.18 13.24 16.87
N ILE A 191 -21.14 13.56 17.65
CA ILE A 191 -19.98 12.69 17.84
C ILE A 191 -20.40 11.35 18.45
N ARG A 192 -21.20 11.40 19.51
CA ARG A 192 -21.74 10.21 20.19
C ARG A 192 -22.61 9.37 19.26
N PHE A 193 -23.49 10.01 18.49
CA PHE A 193 -24.36 9.35 17.52
C PHE A 193 -23.55 8.54 16.49
N HIS A 194 -22.55 9.17 15.87
CA HIS A 194 -21.75 8.52 14.84
C HIS A 194 -20.80 7.46 15.37
N LEU A 195 -20.19 7.66 16.54
CA LEU A 195 -19.31 6.66 17.16
C LEU A 195 -20.07 5.40 17.56
N LYS A 196 -21.25 5.53 18.17
CA LYS A 196 -22.09 4.37 18.54
C LYS A 196 -22.49 3.53 17.32
N ARG A 197 -22.64 4.17 16.16
CA ARG A 197 -22.97 3.53 14.88
C ARG A 197 -21.75 3.09 14.07
N ARG A 198 -20.55 3.44 14.53
CA ARG A 198 -19.27 3.23 13.84
C ARG A 198 -19.17 3.93 12.48
N ASP A 199 -19.94 5.01 12.30
CA ASP A 199 -19.96 5.77 11.05
C ASP A 199 -18.60 6.44 10.79
N PHE A 200 -17.96 7.00 11.83
CA PHE A 200 -16.62 7.58 11.72
C PHE A 200 -15.59 6.52 11.32
N GLN A 201 -15.59 5.38 12.00
CA GLN A 201 -14.63 4.30 11.77
C GLN A 201 -14.75 3.74 10.36
N LYS A 202 -15.98 3.52 9.89
CA LYS A 202 -16.23 3.08 8.52
C LYS A 202 -15.71 4.09 7.50
N TRP A 203 -16.06 5.37 7.64
CA TRP A 203 -15.61 6.40 6.71
C TRP A 203 -14.08 6.54 6.70
N ILE A 204 -13.44 6.58 7.87
CA ILE A 204 -11.97 6.66 8.00
C ILE A 204 -11.28 5.44 7.39
N LYS A 205 -11.85 4.25 7.57
CA LYS A 205 -11.35 3.02 6.93
C LYS A 205 -11.50 3.08 5.41
N ASP A 206 -12.58 3.65 4.89
CA ASP A 206 -12.81 3.85 3.46
C ASP A 206 -11.86 4.89 2.84
N LEU A 207 -11.26 5.78 3.65
CA LEU A 207 -10.13 6.64 3.26
C LEU A 207 -8.79 5.87 3.18
N GLY A 208 -8.72 4.67 3.77
CA GLY A 208 -7.51 3.87 3.86
C GLY A 208 -6.80 3.91 5.22
N ASP A 209 -7.29 4.67 6.22
CA ASP A 209 -6.65 4.76 7.55
C ASP A 209 -7.23 3.76 8.55
N THR A 210 -6.81 2.50 8.43
CA THR A 210 -7.24 1.43 9.34
C THR A 210 -6.79 1.63 10.80
N GLU A 211 -5.75 2.43 11.03
CA GLU A 211 -5.18 2.66 12.35
C GLU A 211 -6.07 3.60 13.17
N LEU A 212 -6.45 4.75 12.60
CA LEU A 212 -7.37 5.66 13.29
C LEU A 212 -8.75 5.04 13.50
N SER A 213 -9.24 4.25 12.54
CA SER A 213 -10.47 3.48 12.71
C SER A 213 -10.43 2.63 13.99
N LYS A 214 -9.33 1.89 14.23
CA LYS A 214 -9.16 1.06 15.43
C LYS A 214 -9.03 1.91 16.70
N ILE A 215 -8.25 2.98 16.65
CA ILE A 215 -8.05 3.91 17.76
C ILE A 215 -9.37 4.51 18.26
N LEU A 216 -10.31 4.79 17.35
CA LEU A 216 -11.64 5.29 17.69
C LEU A 216 -12.59 4.18 18.19
N ASP A 217 -12.44 2.94 17.72
CA ASP A 217 -13.22 1.80 18.21
C ASP A 217 -12.93 1.46 19.67
N GLU A 218 -11.75 1.79 20.17
CA GLU A 218 -11.33 1.54 21.57
C GLU A 218 -11.91 2.56 22.57
N ILE A 219 -12.60 3.61 22.10
CA ILE A 219 -13.17 4.63 22.98
C ILE A 219 -14.39 4.06 23.70
N GLU A 220 -14.36 4.04 25.03
CA GLU A 220 -15.50 3.67 25.87
C GLU A 220 -16.50 4.82 25.97
N ILE A 221 -17.26 5.05 24.89
CA ILE A 221 -18.16 6.20 24.68
C ILE A 221 -19.07 6.47 25.90
N ASP A 222 -19.61 5.42 26.51
CA ASP A 222 -20.58 5.52 27.61
C ASP A 222 -19.95 5.93 28.95
N LYS A 223 -18.63 5.92 29.09
CA LYS A 223 -17.91 6.37 30.29
C LYS A 223 -17.51 7.85 30.25
N LEU A 224 -17.63 8.50 29.10
CA LEU A 224 -17.17 9.87 28.89
C LEU A 224 -18.33 10.85 28.89
N THR A 225 -18.14 11.97 29.60
CA THR A 225 -18.99 13.16 29.44
C THR A 225 -18.86 13.72 28.03
N ASP A 226 -19.78 14.60 27.65
CA ASP A 226 -19.80 15.19 26.31
C ASP A 226 -18.52 16.00 26.01
N ILE A 227 -17.97 16.70 26.99
CA ILE A 227 -16.71 17.44 26.86
C ILE A 227 -15.53 16.46 26.70
N GLU A 228 -15.43 15.45 27.57
CA GLU A 228 -14.35 14.46 27.50
C GLU A 228 -14.39 13.68 26.19
N LEU A 229 -15.59 13.33 25.68
CA LEU A 229 -15.76 12.64 24.41
C LEU A 229 -15.29 13.52 23.24
N MET A 230 -15.69 14.79 23.22
CA MET A 230 -15.24 15.75 22.20
C MET A 230 -13.71 15.88 22.20
N GLU A 231 -13.11 16.11 23.37
CA GLU A 231 -11.68 16.28 23.54
C GLU A 231 -10.91 15.03 23.12
N GLU A 232 -11.34 13.85 23.54
CA GLU A 232 -10.62 12.60 23.27
C GLU A 232 -10.63 12.24 21.78
N VAL A 233 -11.78 12.37 21.13
CA VAL A 233 -11.94 12.05 19.70
C VAL A 233 -11.17 13.07 18.85
N SER A 234 -11.30 14.36 19.17
CA SER A 234 -10.55 15.43 18.48
C SER A 234 -9.05 15.24 18.63
N ARG A 235 -8.57 14.96 19.85
CA ARG A 235 -7.16 14.71 20.15
C ARG A 235 -6.60 13.54 19.35
N LYS A 236 -7.29 12.39 19.32
CA LYS A 236 -6.88 11.20 18.55
C LYS A 236 -6.84 11.49 17.05
N ALA A 237 -7.87 12.11 16.50
CA ALA A 237 -7.94 12.45 15.07
C ALA A 237 -6.82 13.42 14.66
N LYS A 238 -6.62 14.50 15.42
CA LYS A 238 -5.55 15.48 15.16
C LYS A 238 -4.16 14.89 15.30
N ALA A 239 -3.93 14.06 16.32
CA ALA A 239 -2.67 13.36 16.52
C ALA A 239 -2.35 12.50 15.29
N ARG A 240 -3.34 11.76 14.78
CA ARG A 240 -3.16 10.97 13.56
C ARG A 240 -2.84 11.82 12.34
N VAL A 241 -3.61 12.89 12.09
CA VAL A 241 -3.36 13.81 10.97
C VAL A 241 -1.94 14.39 11.05
N LYS A 242 -1.48 14.74 12.25
CA LYS A 242 -0.10 15.20 12.48
C LYS A 242 0.93 14.12 12.11
N THR A 243 0.75 12.89 12.58
CA THR A 243 1.63 11.75 12.24
C THR A 243 1.69 11.51 10.73
N LEU A 244 0.54 11.47 10.05
CA LEU A 244 0.47 11.30 8.59
C LEU A 244 1.24 12.42 7.87
N LYS A 245 1.07 13.68 8.28
CA LYS A 245 1.81 14.82 7.72
C LYS A 245 3.32 14.73 7.99
N GLU A 246 3.74 14.21 9.13
CA GLU A 246 5.15 13.99 9.46
C GLU A 246 5.76 12.87 8.61
N MET A 247 5.00 11.81 8.33
CA MET A 247 5.43 10.74 7.41
C MET A 247 5.73 11.27 6.01
N LEU A 248 5.00 12.30 5.54
CA LEU A 248 5.27 12.96 4.26
C LEU A 248 6.51 13.88 4.28
N LYS A 249 6.96 14.32 5.47
CA LYS A 249 8.11 15.23 5.63
C LYS A 249 9.44 14.51 5.74
N LYS A 250 9.46 13.25 6.21
CA LYS A 250 10.70 12.46 6.32
C LYS A 250 11.18 12.09 4.91
N ARG A 251 12.33 12.67 4.51
CA ARG A 251 13.03 12.41 3.24
C ARG A 251 13.97 11.22 3.37
#